data_AF-A0A8T6I4Y7-F1
#
_entry.id   AF-A0A8T6I4Y7-F1
#
_cell.length_a   1.000
_cell.length_b   1.000
_cell.length_c   1.000
_cell.angle_alpha   90.00
_cell.angle_beta   90.00
_cell.angle_gamma   90.00
#
_symmetry.space_group_name_H-M   'P 1'
#
loop_
_entity.id
_entity.type
_entity.pdbx_description
1 polymer ?
#
loop_
_entity_poly.entity_id
_entity_poly.type
_entity_poly.pdbx_seq_one_letter_code
_entity_poly.pdbx_strand_id
1 'polypeptide(L)'
;MWAFAGALTVLAGALVFVAAYLPERIDRPLQPPGLGTSNPTVTPQGRRDAEIVPPFEAAELAQARQEAEAQLAEFIALQLRLEEELNVEAWGKSELDAIKGRANDADDLFVAGEFVEALDEYAGATDQLKALLAKGDERFSTALAEGEAAIVALDHSAAVAAFERASTVRADDPRLAAGSARTAKLPEIIELLRESDRAVLRRNHPLAEEFLVKVKAIDPATTGLDARFAAIAADIADELRRKTLSEGFAALENGDHDIAIEAFERVLARTPRDPDGLAGLQQAKQARILAQIDRLRGAAERAEQQAEWASALASYNESLAIDPTLKFAITGKQRIAARVALMRAMARYNGDPAVLSGETEFADAREVLARAEAEVDPGEKFTAEVAKLRAAIEQSTAPVPLILVSDNATEVVIHKVGALGVFTRNELLLRPGRYIIIGSRDGCRDVRREIILAPDMEPVDIRCVESI
;
A
#
# COMPACT_ATOMS: atom_id res chain seq x y z
N MET A 1 1.56 38.73 -1.20
CA MET A 1 2.03 39.43 -2.42
C MET A 1 0.77 39.76 -3.23
N TRP A 2 0.34 41.03 -3.16
CA TRP A 2 -0.45 41.79 -4.14
C TRP A 2 -1.72 41.17 -4.76
N ALA A 3 -2.90 41.56 -4.23
CA ALA A 3 -4.06 42.06 -5.00
C ALA A 3 -5.27 42.29 -4.06
N PHE A 4 -5.23 43.38 -3.28
CA PHE A 4 -6.38 43.95 -2.59
C PHE A 4 -6.34 45.46 -2.83
N ALA A 5 -7.02 45.96 -3.85
CA ALA A 5 -7.34 47.38 -4.04
C ALA A 5 -8.16 47.56 -5.33
N GLY A 6 -9.47 47.78 -5.20
CA GLY A 6 -10.28 48.07 -6.39
C GLY A 6 -11.78 48.03 -6.19
N ALA A 7 -12.32 48.64 -5.13
CA ALA A 7 -13.77 48.83 -4.98
C ALA A 7 -14.13 49.99 -4.03
N LEU A 8 -13.31 51.04 -3.96
CA LEU A 8 -13.55 52.19 -3.08
C LEU A 8 -13.23 53.53 -3.76
N THR A 9 -13.67 53.71 -5.01
CA THR A 9 -13.50 54.97 -5.79
C THR A 9 -14.67 55.31 -6.71
N VAL A 10 -15.87 54.75 -6.50
CA VAL A 10 -17.09 55.10 -7.28
C VAL A 10 -18.12 55.88 -6.46
N LEU A 11 -18.00 55.96 -5.13
CA LEU A 11 -18.99 56.59 -4.25
C LEU A 11 -18.67 58.03 -3.81
N ALA A 12 -17.56 58.62 -4.26
CA ALA A 12 -17.23 60.03 -4.02
C ALA A 12 -17.45 60.95 -5.25
N GLY A 13 -17.78 60.38 -6.42
CA GLY A 13 -18.00 61.15 -7.67
C GLY A 13 -19.45 61.56 -7.93
N ALA A 14 -20.43 60.93 -7.27
CA ALA A 14 -21.85 61.20 -7.51
C ALA A 14 -22.43 62.32 -6.62
N LEU A 15 -21.73 62.73 -5.56
CA LEU A 15 -22.17 63.78 -4.62
C LEU A 15 -21.73 65.20 -5.01
N VAL A 16 -20.91 65.36 -6.06
CA VAL A 16 -20.44 66.69 -6.53
C VAL A 16 -21.19 67.15 -7.80
N PHE A 17 -21.98 66.29 -8.44
CA PHE A 17 -22.63 66.62 -9.72
C PHE A 17 -24.01 67.29 -9.59
N VAL A 18 -24.70 67.15 -8.44
CA VAL A 18 -26.07 67.69 -8.25
C VAL A 18 -26.06 69.16 -7.75
N ALA A 19 -24.95 69.65 -7.19
CA ALA A 19 -24.85 71.02 -6.66
C ALA A 19 -24.34 72.06 -7.68
N ALA A 20 -23.98 71.68 -8.91
CA ALA A 20 -23.31 72.56 -9.87
C ALA A 20 -24.14 72.88 -11.14
N TYR A 21 -25.35 72.36 -11.27
CA TYR A 21 -26.15 72.48 -12.50
C TYR A 21 -27.64 72.76 -12.24
N LEU A 22 -27.96 73.93 -11.69
CA LEU A 22 -29.06 74.75 -12.22
C LEU A 22 -28.94 76.22 -11.76
N PRO A 23 -28.81 77.18 -12.69
CA PRO A 23 -28.64 78.59 -12.36
C PRO A 23 -29.97 79.31 -12.11
N GLU A 24 -29.88 80.30 -11.21
CA GLU A 24 -30.85 81.36 -10.96
C GLU A 24 -31.20 82.17 -12.21
N ARG A 25 -32.47 82.61 -12.25
CA ARG A 25 -33.07 83.85 -12.80
C ARG A 25 -34.51 83.47 -13.19
N ILE A 26 -35.55 84.14 -12.69
CA ILE A 26 -35.92 85.51 -13.03
C ILE A 26 -36.79 86.08 -11.89
N ASP A 27 -36.31 87.15 -11.26
CA ASP A 27 -37.16 88.20 -10.70
C ASP A 27 -37.76 89.01 -11.85
N ARG A 28 -39.09 89.18 -11.86
CA ARG A 28 -39.71 90.41 -12.36
C ARG A 28 -41.05 90.69 -11.67
N PRO A 29 -41.31 91.96 -11.30
CA PRO A 29 -42.48 92.37 -10.55
C PRO A 29 -43.66 92.61 -11.50
N LEU A 30 -44.88 92.38 -11.01
CA LEU A 30 -46.10 92.87 -11.65
C LEU A 30 -46.80 93.85 -10.71
N GLN A 31 -46.83 95.12 -11.13
CA GLN A 31 -47.72 96.17 -10.65
C GLN A 31 -49.09 96.09 -11.37
N PRO A 32 -50.13 96.76 -10.84
CA PRO A 32 -51.51 96.26 -10.82
C PRO A 32 -52.41 96.86 -11.91
N PRO A 33 -53.66 96.38 -11.98
CA PRO A 33 -54.76 97.25 -12.36
C PRO A 33 -55.85 97.32 -11.28
N GLY A 34 -56.30 98.55 -11.02
CA GLY A 34 -57.74 98.84 -10.99
C GLY A 34 -58.48 98.63 -9.69
N LEU A 35 -58.64 99.72 -8.94
CA LEU A 35 -59.62 99.92 -7.89
C LEU A 35 -61.04 99.60 -8.40
N GLY A 36 -61.67 98.59 -7.79
CA GLY A 36 -63.11 98.34 -7.80
C GLY A 36 -63.58 98.23 -6.37
N THR A 37 -64.11 99.33 -5.83
CA THR A 37 -64.67 99.43 -4.48
C THR A 37 -65.98 98.65 -4.37
N SER A 38 -66.03 97.66 -3.47
CA SER A 38 -67.25 97.27 -2.75
C SER A 38 -66.92 96.40 -1.54
N ASN A 39 -66.69 97.03 -0.39
CA ASN A 39 -67.19 96.50 0.89
C ASN A 39 -68.73 96.62 0.88
N PRO A 40 -69.51 95.80 1.61
CA PRO A 40 -69.24 95.27 2.96
C PRO A 40 -69.53 93.75 3.04
N THR A 41 -69.24 92.99 4.10
CA THR A 41 -69.57 93.15 5.51
C THR A 41 -68.72 92.18 6.32
N VAL A 42 -68.19 92.67 7.44
CA VAL A 42 -67.46 91.91 8.46
C VAL A 42 -68.38 90.91 9.16
N THR A 43 -67.94 89.65 9.20
CA THR A 43 -68.25 88.74 10.31
C THR A 43 -66.92 88.11 10.76
N PRO A 44 -66.40 88.40 11.96
CA PRO A 44 -65.21 87.75 12.48
C PRO A 44 -65.67 86.44 13.14
N GLN A 45 -65.53 85.31 12.45
CA GLN A 45 -65.69 84.00 13.06
C GLN A 45 -64.33 83.47 13.50
N GLY A 46 -64.18 83.36 14.83
CA GLY A 46 -63.42 82.32 15.49
C GLY A 46 -61.92 82.30 15.21
N ARG A 47 -61.18 83.17 15.91
CA ARG A 47 -59.85 82.79 16.39
C ARG A 47 -60.05 81.51 17.21
N ARG A 48 -59.76 80.34 16.63
CA ARG A 48 -59.50 79.14 17.44
C ARG A 48 -58.35 79.52 18.35
N ASP A 49 -58.56 79.35 19.65
CA ASP A 49 -57.49 79.46 20.62
C ASP A 49 -56.35 78.56 20.12
N ALA A 50 -55.22 79.16 19.74
CA ALA A 50 -53.99 78.40 19.63
C ALA A 50 -53.64 78.04 21.06
N GLU A 51 -53.93 76.81 21.44
CA GLU A 51 -53.52 76.23 22.70
C GLU A 51 -52.02 76.49 22.87
N ILE A 52 -51.66 77.32 23.85
CA ILE A 52 -50.26 77.68 24.10
C ILE A 52 -49.62 76.48 24.79
N VAL A 53 -49.09 75.56 23.98
CA VAL A 53 -48.32 74.42 24.48
C VAL A 53 -47.04 74.96 25.15
N PRO A 54 -46.76 74.63 26.42
CA PRO A 54 -45.53 75.02 27.11
C PRO A 54 -44.27 74.61 26.34
N PRO A 55 -43.18 75.42 26.36
CA PRO A 55 -41.97 75.14 25.58
C PRO A 55 -41.31 73.77 25.82
N PHE A 56 -41.47 73.20 27.03
CA PHE A 56 -40.96 71.87 27.36
C PHE A 56 -41.80 70.75 26.70
N GLU A 57 -43.12 70.82 26.84
CA GLU A 57 -44.07 69.88 26.20
C GLU A 57 -43.99 69.97 24.66
N ALA A 58 -43.80 71.17 24.11
CA ALA A 58 -43.58 71.35 22.68
C ALA A 58 -42.29 70.69 22.17
N ALA A 59 -41.23 70.66 22.99
CA ALA A 59 -39.98 69.98 22.66
C ALA A 59 -40.13 68.45 22.75
N GLU A 60 -40.85 67.95 23.76
CA GLU A 60 -41.16 66.51 23.89
C GLU A 60 -42.03 66.01 22.73
N LEU A 61 -43.06 66.76 22.32
CA LEU A 61 -43.88 66.42 21.15
C LEU A 61 -43.09 66.48 19.84
N ALA A 62 -42.16 67.43 19.69
CA ALA A 62 -41.28 67.49 18.52
C ALA A 62 -40.32 66.28 18.45
N GLN A 63 -39.81 65.82 19.60
CA GLN A 63 -39.00 64.61 19.69
C GLN A 63 -39.84 63.36 19.40
N ALA A 64 -41.02 63.22 20.00
CA ALA A 64 -41.92 62.09 19.76
C ALA A 64 -42.30 61.98 18.27
N ARG A 65 -42.55 63.13 17.62
CA ARG A 65 -42.77 63.19 16.18
C ARG A 65 -41.57 62.69 15.38
N GLN A 66 -40.36 63.15 15.71
CA GLN A 66 -39.14 62.72 15.02
C GLN A 66 -38.91 61.21 15.18
N GLU A 67 -39.14 60.66 16.38
CA GLU A 67 -39.02 59.24 16.65
C GLU A 67 -40.10 58.42 15.93
N ALA A 68 -41.34 58.93 15.85
CA ALA A 68 -42.43 58.32 15.09
C ALA A 68 -42.11 58.24 13.59
N GLU A 69 -41.61 59.34 13.01
CA GLU A 69 -41.13 59.38 11.61
C GLU A 69 -39.97 58.39 11.37
N ALA A 70 -39.08 58.21 12.36
CA ALA A 70 -38.00 57.22 12.28
C ALA A 70 -38.51 55.77 12.36
N GLN A 71 -39.49 55.48 13.22
CA GLN A 71 -40.15 54.16 13.28
C GLN A 71 -40.87 53.85 11.97
N LEU A 72 -41.60 54.81 11.39
CA LEU A 72 -42.24 54.65 10.08
C LEU A 72 -41.21 54.37 8.97
N ALA A 73 -40.06 55.05 8.97
CA ALA A 73 -39.00 54.79 8.00
C ALA A 73 -38.43 53.36 8.15
N GLU A 74 -38.22 52.89 9.39
CA GLU A 74 -37.79 51.51 9.66
C GLU A 74 -38.86 50.50 9.22
N PHE A 75 -40.13 50.77 9.53
CA PHE A 75 -41.28 49.96 9.12
C PHE A 75 -41.31 49.75 7.61
N ILE A 76 -41.23 50.83 6.82
CA ILE A 76 -41.25 50.76 5.35
C ILE A 76 -40.07 49.94 4.82
N ALA A 77 -38.87 50.14 5.38
CA ALA A 77 -37.68 49.38 4.99
C ALA A 77 -37.83 47.88 5.28
N LEU A 78 -38.35 47.53 6.45
CA LEU A 78 -38.62 46.14 6.84
C LEU A 78 -39.73 45.52 5.99
N GLN A 79 -40.77 46.28 5.65
CA GLN A 79 -41.87 45.81 4.81
C GLN A 79 -41.35 45.47 3.42
N LEU A 80 -40.59 46.38 2.81
CA LEU A 80 -39.95 46.16 1.51
C LEU A 80 -39.08 44.89 1.55
N ARG A 81 -38.23 44.75 2.58
CA ARG A 81 -37.39 43.56 2.73
C ARG A 81 -38.22 42.27 2.83
N LEU A 82 -39.31 42.29 3.58
CA LEU A 82 -40.18 41.14 3.78
C LEU A 82 -40.95 40.76 2.49
N GLU A 83 -41.36 41.74 1.70
CA GLU A 83 -42.02 41.56 0.41
C GLU A 83 -41.03 41.11 -0.68
N GLU A 84 -39.84 41.71 -0.75
CA GLU A 84 -38.83 41.46 -1.79
C GLU A 84 -37.98 40.20 -1.51
N GLU A 85 -37.48 40.00 -0.28
CA GLU A 85 -36.56 38.90 0.04
C GLU A 85 -37.25 37.63 0.54
N LEU A 86 -38.45 37.78 1.10
CA LEU A 86 -39.15 36.71 1.82
C LEU A 86 -40.53 36.41 1.27
N ASN A 87 -40.99 37.02 0.17
CA ASN A 87 -42.26 36.69 -0.48
C ASN A 87 -43.43 36.47 0.50
N VAL A 88 -43.54 37.34 1.50
CA VAL A 88 -44.49 37.18 2.63
C VAL A 88 -45.94 37.07 2.20
N GLU A 89 -46.29 37.62 1.04
CA GLU A 89 -47.61 37.44 0.44
C GLU A 89 -48.01 35.96 0.27
N ALA A 90 -47.04 35.06 0.04
CA ALA A 90 -47.30 33.63 -0.15
C ALA A 90 -47.51 32.84 1.16
N TRP A 91 -47.00 33.32 2.31
CA TRP A 91 -47.00 32.51 3.55
C TRP A 91 -47.37 33.24 4.83
N GLY A 92 -47.39 34.58 4.81
CA GLY A 92 -47.58 35.45 5.98
C GLY A 92 -48.51 36.65 5.73
N LYS A 93 -49.23 36.68 4.59
CA LYS A 93 -50.12 37.79 4.18
C LYS A 93 -51.04 38.29 5.29
N SER A 94 -51.76 37.39 5.96
CA SER A 94 -52.71 37.78 7.01
C SER A 94 -52.04 38.45 8.22
N GLU A 95 -50.81 38.05 8.55
CA GLU A 95 -50.05 38.65 9.65
C GLU A 95 -49.51 40.02 9.21
N LEU A 96 -49.04 40.15 7.96
CA LEU A 96 -48.62 41.43 7.39
C LEU A 96 -49.78 42.43 7.29
N ASP A 97 -50.96 42.01 6.84
CA ASP A 97 -52.13 42.88 6.70
C ASP A 97 -52.58 43.43 8.07
N ALA A 98 -52.51 42.62 9.14
CA ALA A 98 -52.78 43.07 10.49
C ALA A 98 -51.75 44.09 11.00
N ILE A 99 -50.46 43.86 10.71
CA ILE A 99 -49.38 44.78 11.04
C ILE A 99 -49.51 46.11 10.28
N LYS A 100 -49.88 46.06 8.99
CA LYS A 100 -50.19 47.25 8.17
C LYS A 100 -51.39 48.02 8.71
N GLY A 101 -52.42 47.31 9.20
CA GLY A 101 -53.56 47.92 9.88
C GLY A 101 -53.13 48.78 11.08
N ARG A 102 -52.25 48.23 11.93
CA ARG A 102 -51.68 48.95 13.08
C ARG A 102 -50.89 50.20 12.68
N ALA A 103 -50.12 50.13 11.60
CA ALA A 103 -49.41 51.30 11.07
C ALA A 103 -50.37 52.37 10.52
N ASN A 104 -51.49 51.99 9.90
CA ASN A 104 -52.51 52.94 9.46
C ASN A 104 -53.21 53.62 10.66
N ASP A 105 -53.46 52.89 11.74
CA ASP A 105 -53.99 53.48 12.98
C ASP A 105 -53.01 54.52 13.57
N ALA A 106 -51.70 54.26 13.47
CA ALA A 106 -50.65 55.21 13.83
C ALA A 106 -50.63 56.46 12.91
N ASP A 107 -50.86 56.30 11.61
CA ASP A 107 -51.00 57.42 10.66
C ASP A 107 -52.15 58.36 11.07
N ASP A 108 -53.29 57.80 11.48
CA ASP A 108 -54.46 58.57 11.93
C ASP A 108 -54.16 59.40 13.19
N LEU A 109 -53.47 58.81 14.18
CA LEU A 109 -52.98 59.50 15.39
C LEU A 109 -51.96 60.59 15.07
N PHE A 110 -51.03 60.31 14.15
CA PHE A 110 -50.00 61.24 13.73
C PHE A 110 -50.60 62.49 13.04
N VAL A 111 -51.62 62.29 12.20
CA VAL A 111 -52.35 63.39 11.54
C VAL A 111 -53.16 64.22 12.55
N ALA A 112 -53.68 63.58 13.61
CA ALA A 112 -54.37 64.27 14.71
C ALA A 112 -53.44 65.10 15.62
N GLY A 113 -52.12 64.89 15.53
CA GLY A 113 -51.11 65.55 16.36
C GLY A 113 -50.80 64.82 17.66
N GLU A 114 -51.34 63.61 17.85
CA GLU A 114 -51.12 62.71 18.99
C GLU A 114 -49.81 61.92 18.78
N PHE A 115 -48.67 62.63 18.84
CA PHE A 115 -47.38 62.06 18.43
C PHE A 115 -46.81 60.99 19.36
N VAL A 116 -47.20 60.96 20.64
CA VAL A 116 -46.72 59.97 21.61
C VAL A 116 -47.43 58.62 21.38
N GLU A 117 -48.73 58.66 21.16
CA GLU A 117 -49.56 57.50 20.83
C GLU A 117 -49.20 56.95 19.44
N ALA A 118 -49.01 57.83 18.45
CA ALA A 118 -48.52 57.43 17.13
C ALA A 118 -47.15 56.74 17.19
N LEU A 119 -46.23 57.25 18.02
CA LEU A 119 -44.92 56.63 18.23
C LEU A 119 -45.05 55.20 18.79
N ASP A 120 -45.89 54.98 19.81
CA ASP A 120 -46.10 53.63 20.40
C ASP A 120 -46.69 52.65 19.36
N GLU A 121 -47.66 53.09 18.55
CA GLU A 121 -48.25 52.25 17.51
C GLU A 121 -47.27 51.94 16.37
N TYR A 122 -46.49 52.92 15.88
CA TYR A 122 -45.44 52.65 14.89
C TYR A 122 -44.34 51.75 15.44
N ALA A 123 -43.88 51.97 16.67
CA ALA A 123 -42.87 51.12 17.31
C ALA A 123 -43.38 49.68 17.45
N GLY A 124 -44.63 49.52 17.91
CA GLY A 124 -45.27 48.22 18.04
C GLY A 124 -45.49 47.50 16.71
N ALA A 125 -45.88 48.20 15.66
CA ALA A 125 -45.99 47.65 14.30
C ALA A 125 -44.61 47.23 13.76
N THR A 126 -43.58 48.03 14.01
CA THR A 126 -42.18 47.76 13.62
C THR A 126 -41.64 46.51 14.32
N ASP A 127 -41.90 46.34 15.62
CA ASP A 127 -41.48 45.15 16.38
C ASP A 127 -42.20 43.88 15.90
N GLN A 128 -43.50 43.97 15.60
CA GLN A 128 -44.24 42.85 15.01
C GLN A 128 -43.69 42.48 13.63
N LEU A 129 -43.28 43.47 12.83
CA LEU A 129 -42.68 43.24 11.52
C LEU A 129 -41.29 42.60 11.62
N LYS A 130 -40.47 43.01 12.60
CA LYS A 130 -39.19 42.34 12.93
C LYS A 130 -39.41 40.87 13.32
N ALA A 131 -40.41 40.59 14.14
CA ALA A 131 -40.76 39.22 14.53
C ALA A 131 -41.23 38.38 13.33
N LEU A 132 -42.03 38.97 12.43
CA LEU A 132 -42.48 38.32 11.20
C LEU A 132 -41.30 38.01 10.26
N LEU A 133 -40.34 38.94 10.14
CA LEU A 133 -39.11 38.72 9.37
C LEU A 133 -38.29 37.56 9.94
N ALA A 134 -38.07 37.52 11.26
CA ALA A 134 -37.35 36.42 11.91
C ALA A 134 -38.03 35.05 11.70
N LYS A 135 -39.37 35.02 11.78
CA LYS A 135 -40.17 33.82 11.49
C LYS A 135 -40.01 33.35 10.04
N GLY A 136 -39.95 34.28 9.09
CA GLY A 136 -39.68 33.96 7.68
C GLY A 136 -38.30 33.32 7.49
N ASP A 137 -37.26 33.93 8.04
CA ASP A 137 -35.89 33.40 7.98
C ASP A 137 -35.77 32.00 8.63
N GLU A 138 -36.41 31.80 9.78
CA GLU A 138 -36.45 30.49 10.45
C GLU A 138 -37.15 29.44 9.57
N ARG A 139 -38.32 29.75 9.02
CA ARG A 139 -39.06 28.85 8.11
C ARG A 139 -38.22 28.46 6.89
N PHE A 140 -37.54 29.44 6.28
CA PHE A 140 -36.66 29.18 5.14
C PHE A 140 -35.49 28.27 5.51
N SER A 141 -34.77 28.61 6.58
CA SER A 141 -33.60 27.85 7.03
C SER A 141 -33.94 26.41 7.41
N THR A 142 -35.09 26.19 8.05
CA THR A 142 -35.59 24.87 8.43
C THR A 142 -35.91 24.04 7.20
N ALA A 143 -36.69 24.58 6.27
CA ALA A 143 -37.03 23.89 5.03
C ALA A 143 -35.79 23.58 4.17
N LEU A 144 -34.81 24.47 4.14
CA LEU A 144 -33.54 24.24 3.45
C LEU A 144 -32.75 23.08 4.09
N ALA A 145 -32.61 23.09 5.43
CA ALA A 145 -31.91 22.03 6.15
C ALA A 145 -32.61 20.66 6.01
N GLU A 146 -33.94 20.63 6.03
CA GLU A 146 -34.72 19.42 5.76
C GLU A 146 -34.48 18.88 4.34
N GLY A 147 -34.40 19.76 3.34
CA GLY A 147 -34.10 19.40 1.95
C GLY A 147 -32.70 18.82 1.80
N GLU A 148 -31.70 19.44 2.42
CA GLU A 148 -30.33 18.92 2.44
C GLU A 148 -30.23 17.56 3.15
N ALA A 149 -30.91 17.41 4.28
CA ALA A 149 -30.97 16.13 5.01
C ALA A 149 -31.64 15.03 4.17
N ALA A 150 -32.71 15.36 3.44
CA ALA A 150 -33.38 14.43 2.55
C ALA A 150 -32.50 13.99 1.36
N ILE A 151 -31.68 14.89 0.80
CA ILE A 151 -30.66 14.52 -0.20
C ILE A 151 -29.68 13.49 0.38
N VAL A 152 -29.18 13.74 1.60
CA VAL A 152 -28.25 12.81 2.28
C VAL A 152 -28.90 11.45 2.55
N ALA A 153 -30.19 11.44 2.91
CA ALA A 153 -30.98 10.24 3.12
C ALA A 153 -31.40 9.53 1.82
N LEU A 154 -31.09 10.11 0.66
CA LEU A 154 -31.55 9.65 -0.66
C LEU A 154 -33.08 9.59 -0.78
N ASP A 155 -33.79 10.46 -0.07
CA ASP A 155 -35.24 10.61 -0.17
C ASP A 155 -35.59 11.76 -1.12
N HIS A 156 -35.74 11.40 -2.40
CA HIS A 156 -36.12 12.34 -3.45
C HIS A 156 -37.43 13.08 -3.12
N SER A 157 -38.43 12.38 -2.59
CA SER A 157 -39.76 12.95 -2.36
C SER A 157 -39.75 13.98 -1.24
N ALA A 158 -39.07 13.68 -0.13
CA ALA A 158 -38.92 14.60 0.98
C ALA A 158 -38.07 15.82 0.58
N ALA A 159 -37.01 15.62 -0.23
CA ALA A 159 -36.17 16.71 -0.70
C ALA A 159 -36.94 17.68 -1.60
N VAL A 160 -37.71 17.18 -2.57
CA VAL A 160 -38.58 18.02 -3.42
C VAL A 160 -39.54 18.85 -2.55
N ALA A 161 -40.27 18.18 -1.65
CA ALA A 161 -41.25 18.86 -0.80
C ALA A 161 -40.62 19.94 0.10
N ALA A 162 -39.41 19.70 0.62
CA ALA A 162 -38.70 20.63 1.49
C ALA A 162 -38.17 21.85 0.70
N PHE A 163 -37.57 21.66 -0.47
CA PHE A 163 -37.13 22.77 -1.31
C PHE A 163 -38.31 23.56 -1.88
N GLU A 164 -39.44 22.93 -2.21
CA GLU A 164 -40.67 23.64 -2.56
C GLU A 164 -41.14 24.54 -1.41
N ARG A 165 -41.14 24.04 -0.16
CA ARG A 165 -41.45 24.88 1.01
C ARG A 165 -40.46 26.03 1.21
N ALA A 166 -39.16 25.80 0.98
CA ALA A 166 -38.17 26.88 1.05
C ALA A 166 -38.43 27.94 -0.05
N SER A 167 -38.82 27.50 -1.25
CA SER A 167 -39.09 28.39 -2.40
C SER A 167 -40.32 29.28 -2.23
N THR A 168 -41.31 28.87 -1.42
CA THR A 168 -42.46 29.74 -1.11
C THR A 168 -42.07 30.93 -0.23
N VAL A 169 -41.01 30.79 0.57
CA VAL A 169 -40.45 31.86 1.40
C VAL A 169 -39.43 32.67 0.60
N ARG A 170 -38.38 32.06 0.05
CA ARG A 170 -37.37 32.77 -0.74
C ARG A 170 -37.15 32.05 -2.06
N ALA A 171 -37.66 32.63 -3.14
CA ALA A 171 -37.56 32.06 -4.48
C ALA A 171 -36.16 32.25 -5.09
N ASP A 172 -35.48 33.35 -4.77
CA ASP A 172 -34.17 33.70 -5.33
C ASP A 172 -33.06 33.51 -4.29
N ASP A 173 -32.71 32.24 -4.01
CA ASP A 173 -31.56 31.86 -3.18
C ASP A 173 -30.69 30.84 -3.93
N PRO A 174 -29.37 31.07 -4.09
CA PRO A 174 -28.50 30.15 -4.81
C PRO A 174 -28.41 28.76 -4.16
N ARG A 175 -28.66 28.65 -2.85
CA ARG A 175 -28.69 27.35 -2.14
C ARG A 175 -29.91 26.53 -2.54
N LEU A 176 -31.05 27.19 -2.77
CA LEU A 176 -32.27 26.54 -3.25
C LEU A 176 -32.05 25.97 -4.67
N ALA A 177 -31.43 26.75 -5.56
CA ALA A 177 -31.10 26.31 -6.91
C ALA A 177 -30.12 25.11 -6.88
N ALA A 178 -29.07 25.19 -6.06
CA ALA A 178 -28.10 24.11 -5.90
C ALA A 178 -28.74 22.83 -5.32
N GLY A 179 -29.55 22.97 -4.26
CA GLY A 179 -30.29 21.87 -3.64
C GLY A 179 -31.27 21.21 -4.61
N SER A 180 -32.09 22.00 -5.30
CA SER A 180 -33.05 21.51 -6.30
C SER A 180 -32.37 20.79 -7.47
N ALA A 181 -31.24 21.32 -7.95
CA ALA A 181 -30.46 20.69 -9.01
C ALA A 181 -29.86 19.35 -8.59
N ARG A 182 -29.45 19.20 -7.32
CA ARG A 182 -29.02 17.90 -6.77
C ARG A 182 -30.19 16.95 -6.58
N THR A 183 -31.32 17.42 -6.04
CA THR A 183 -32.55 16.63 -5.89
C THR A 183 -33.01 16.05 -7.21
N ALA A 184 -32.99 16.83 -8.30
CA ALA A 184 -33.39 16.34 -9.63
C ALA A 184 -32.57 15.14 -10.15
N LYS A 185 -31.34 14.96 -9.66
CA LYS A 185 -30.45 13.84 -10.02
C LYS A 185 -30.65 12.61 -9.13
N LEU A 186 -31.32 12.74 -7.99
CA LEU A 186 -31.46 11.66 -7.01
C LEU A 186 -32.10 10.38 -7.58
N PRO A 187 -33.15 10.42 -8.42
CA PRO A 187 -33.75 9.18 -8.94
C PRO A 187 -32.72 8.31 -9.69
N GLU A 188 -31.87 8.92 -10.52
CA GLU A 188 -30.82 8.21 -11.24
C GLU A 188 -29.73 7.69 -10.29
N ILE A 189 -29.30 8.51 -9.32
CA ILE A 189 -28.33 8.12 -8.29
C ILE A 189 -28.83 6.91 -7.49
N ILE A 190 -30.08 6.92 -7.06
CA ILE A 190 -30.71 5.84 -6.27
C ILE A 190 -30.70 4.52 -7.06
N GLU A 191 -31.06 4.55 -8.34
CA GLU A 191 -31.03 3.34 -9.18
C GLU A 191 -29.61 2.83 -9.38
N LEU A 192 -28.64 3.71 -9.67
CA LEU A 192 -27.24 3.30 -9.81
C LEU A 192 -26.66 2.71 -8.52
N LEU A 193 -26.95 3.30 -7.36
CA LEU A 193 -26.56 2.75 -6.07
C LEU A 193 -27.19 1.36 -5.83
N ARG A 194 -28.46 1.19 -6.19
CA ARG A 194 -29.14 -0.11 -6.10
C ARG A 194 -28.53 -1.15 -7.03
N GLU A 195 -28.17 -0.77 -8.25
CA GLU A 195 -27.49 -1.67 -9.19
C GLU A 195 -26.07 -2.03 -8.72
N SER A 196 -25.34 -1.08 -8.13
CA SER A 196 -24.09 -1.37 -7.43
C SER A 196 -24.29 -2.42 -6.34
N ASP A 197 -25.29 -2.24 -5.47
CA ASP A 197 -25.57 -3.17 -4.38
C ASP A 197 -25.95 -4.57 -4.90
N ARG A 198 -26.74 -4.65 -5.98
CA ARG A 198 -27.04 -5.93 -6.66
C ARG A 198 -25.80 -6.59 -7.24
N ALA A 199 -24.88 -5.82 -7.82
CA ALA A 199 -23.63 -6.32 -8.37
C ALA A 199 -22.71 -6.87 -7.25
N VAL A 200 -22.63 -6.18 -6.11
CA VAL A 200 -21.93 -6.67 -4.91
C VAL A 200 -22.51 -8.01 -4.43
N LEU A 201 -23.83 -8.13 -4.32
CA LEU A 201 -24.48 -9.39 -3.91
C LEU A 201 -24.20 -10.55 -4.87
N ARG A 202 -23.98 -10.26 -6.16
CA ARG A 202 -23.58 -11.24 -7.18
C ARG A 202 -22.07 -11.46 -7.25
N ARG A 203 -21.27 -10.84 -6.36
CA ARG A 203 -19.79 -10.81 -6.38
C ARG A 203 -19.20 -10.26 -7.67
N ASN A 204 -19.96 -9.48 -8.43
CA ASN A 204 -19.45 -8.77 -9.61
C ASN A 204 -18.92 -7.40 -9.20
N HIS A 205 -17.79 -7.40 -8.48
CA HIS A 205 -17.17 -6.19 -7.97
C HIS A 205 -16.78 -5.16 -9.05
N PRO A 206 -16.25 -5.54 -10.24
CA PRO A 206 -15.96 -4.58 -11.30
C PRO A 206 -17.22 -3.82 -11.79
N LEU A 207 -18.35 -4.52 -11.93
CA LEU A 207 -19.60 -3.89 -12.32
C LEU A 207 -20.16 -2.99 -11.20
N ALA A 208 -20.00 -3.39 -9.94
CA ALA A 208 -20.40 -2.55 -8.80
C ALA A 208 -19.62 -1.22 -8.79
N GLU A 209 -18.29 -1.27 -8.96
CA GLU A 209 -17.45 -0.07 -9.05
C GLU A 209 -17.84 0.82 -10.24
N GLU A 210 -18.18 0.24 -11.39
CA GLU A 210 -18.63 1.00 -12.57
C GLU A 210 -19.87 1.85 -12.25
N PHE A 211 -20.85 1.30 -11.53
CA PHE A 211 -22.03 2.05 -11.10
C PHE A 211 -21.67 3.16 -10.10
N LEU A 212 -20.79 2.92 -9.13
CA LEU A 212 -20.35 3.96 -8.20
C LEU A 212 -19.56 5.08 -8.90
N VAL A 213 -18.77 4.77 -9.92
CA VAL A 213 -18.07 5.76 -10.75
C VAL A 213 -19.08 6.65 -11.48
N LYS A 214 -20.16 6.07 -12.01
CA LYS A 214 -21.25 6.85 -12.62
C LYS A 214 -21.93 7.78 -11.60
N VAL A 215 -22.23 7.30 -10.40
CA VAL A 215 -22.78 8.15 -9.32
C VAL A 215 -21.83 9.30 -9.00
N LYS A 216 -20.52 9.03 -8.84
CA LYS A 216 -19.51 10.05 -8.56
C LYS A 216 -19.41 11.10 -9.67
N ALA A 217 -19.66 10.73 -10.92
CA ALA A 217 -19.68 11.67 -12.05
C ALA A 217 -20.93 12.56 -12.05
N ILE A 218 -22.09 12.03 -11.62
CA ILE A 218 -23.37 12.76 -11.55
C ILE A 218 -23.37 13.76 -10.39
N ASP A 219 -22.96 13.30 -9.21
CA ASP A 219 -22.87 14.10 -7.98
C ASP A 219 -21.72 13.59 -7.08
N PRO A 220 -20.53 14.23 -7.15
CA PRO A 220 -19.40 13.89 -6.30
C PRO A 220 -19.66 14.06 -4.80
N ALA A 221 -20.67 14.87 -4.41
CA ALA A 221 -21.04 15.12 -3.02
C ALA A 221 -22.07 14.12 -2.48
N THR A 222 -22.34 13.02 -3.20
CA THR A 222 -23.20 11.94 -2.71
C THR A 222 -22.55 11.27 -1.50
N THR A 223 -23.24 11.32 -0.35
CA THR A 223 -22.74 10.79 0.91
C THR A 223 -22.53 9.27 0.86
N GLY A 224 -21.42 8.79 1.43
CA GLY A 224 -21.14 7.36 1.59
C GLY A 224 -20.48 6.66 0.39
N LEU A 225 -20.15 7.38 -0.69
CA LEU A 225 -19.46 6.79 -1.85
C LEU A 225 -18.11 6.15 -1.49
N ASP A 226 -17.25 6.85 -0.73
CA ASP A 226 -15.93 6.33 -0.38
C ASP A 226 -16.02 5.05 0.48
N ALA A 227 -17.00 4.99 1.39
CA ALA A 227 -17.24 3.79 2.19
C ALA A 227 -17.69 2.61 1.33
N ARG A 228 -18.51 2.86 0.29
CA ARG A 228 -18.94 1.82 -0.67
C ARG A 228 -17.77 1.31 -1.51
N PHE A 229 -16.91 2.20 -2.03
CA PHE A 229 -15.68 1.80 -2.72
C PHE A 229 -14.74 0.99 -1.81
N ALA A 230 -14.55 1.44 -0.56
CA ALA A 230 -13.72 0.74 0.41
C ALA A 230 -14.26 -0.65 0.76
N ALA A 231 -15.59 -0.80 0.89
CA ALA A 231 -16.23 -2.10 1.13
C ALA A 231 -16.01 -3.07 -0.03
N ILE A 232 -16.18 -2.60 -1.28
CA ILE A 232 -15.89 -3.43 -2.47
C ILE A 232 -14.42 -3.85 -2.50
N ALA A 233 -13.49 -2.93 -2.25
CA ALA A 233 -12.06 -3.24 -2.22
C ALA A 233 -11.71 -4.26 -1.12
N ALA A 234 -12.35 -4.17 0.05
CA ALA A 234 -12.18 -5.14 1.13
C ALA A 234 -12.70 -6.54 0.76
N ASP A 235 -13.86 -6.64 0.10
CA ASP A 235 -14.40 -7.90 -0.39
C ASP A 235 -13.48 -8.57 -1.43
N ILE A 236 -12.96 -7.79 -2.38
CA ILE A 236 -11.98 -8.28 -3.38
C ILE A 236 -10.73 -8.81 -2.67
N ALA A 237 -10.21 -8.07 -1.69
CA ALA A 237 -9.02 -8.47 -0.95
C ALA A 237 -9.24 -9.78 -0.17
N ASP A 238 -10.39 -9.93 0.48
CA ASP A 238 -10.73 -11.14 1.22
C ASP A 238 -10.99 -12.34 0.30
N GLU A 239 -11.60 -12.15 -0.87
CA GLU A 239 -11.74 -13.22 -1.87
C GLU A 239 -10.38 -13.70 -2.39
N LEU A 240 -9.49 -12.77 -2.74
CA LEU A 240 -8.14 -13.13 -3.17
C LEU A 240 -7.37 -13.85 -2.07
N ARG A 241 -7.51 -13.40 -0.82
CA ARG A 241 -6.91 -14.04 0.36
C ARG A 241 -7.40 -15.48 0.50
N ARG A 242 -8.73 -15.70 0.50
CA ARG A 242 -9.32 -17.05 0.56
C ARG A 242 -8.82 -17.95 -0.56
N LYS A 243 -8.83 -17.46 -1.81
CA LYS A 243 -8.34 -18.23 -2.96
C LYS A 243 -6.88 -18.64 -2.79
N THR A 244 -6.03 -17.70 -2.39
CA THR A 244 -4.59 -17.96 -2.20
C THR A 244 -4.34 -18.93 -1.03
N LEU A 245 -5.11 -18.83 0.06
CA LEU A 245 -5.07 -19.80 1.15
C LEU A 245 -5.48 -21.20 0.67
N SER A 246 -6.57 -21.31 -0.10
CA SER A 246 -7.01 -22.58 -0.69
C SER A 246 -5.95 -23.19 -1.61
N GLU A 247 -5.26 -22.39 -2.42
CA GLU A 247 -4.12 -22.83 -3.23
C GLU A 247 -3.00 -23.41 -2.34
N GLY A 248 -2.66 -22.72 -1.24
CA GLY A 248 -1.63 -23.17 -0.30
C GLY A 248 -1.98 -24.47 0.43
N PHE A 249 -3.22 -24.61 0.90
CA PHE A 249 -3.67 -25.83 1.56
C PHE A 249 -3.79 -27.01 0.59
N ALA A 250 -4.27 -26.80 -0.63
CA ALA A 250 -4.31 -27.85 -1.65
C ALA A 250 -2.89 -28.33 -2.02
N ALA A 251 -1.93 -27.42 -2.18
CA ALA A 251 -0.53 -27.77 -2.41
C ALA A 251 0.05 -28.56 -1.23
N LEU A 252 -0.30 -28.19 0.00
CA LEU A 252 0.11 -28.93 1.20
C LEU A 252 -0.44 -30.38 1.20
N GLU A 253 -1.72 -30.56 0.88
CA GLU A 253 -2.36 -31.88 0.77
C GLU A 253 -1.72 -32.76 -0.31
N ASN A 254 -1.29 -32.16 -1.42
CA ASN A 254 -0.62 -32.87 -2.51
C ASN A 254 0.87 -33.17 -2.24
N GLY A 255 1.45 -32.62 -1.16
CA GLY A 255 2.88 -32.74 -0.87
C GLY A 255 3.77 -31.75 -1.63
N ASP A 256 3.18 -30.78 -2.34
CA ASP A 256 3.87 -29.73 -3.08
C ASP A 256 4.31 -28.60 -2.13
N HIS A 257 5.21 -28.92 -1.21
CA HIS A 257 5.54 -28.04 -0.08
C HIS A 257 6.10 -26.68 -0.48
N ASP A 258 6.90 -26.59 -1.56
CA ASP A 258 7.43 -25.31 -2.03
C ASP A 258 6.33 -24.42 -2.61
N ILE A 259 5.37 -25.00 -3.35
CA ILE A 259 4.19 -24.28 -3.86
C ILE A 259 3.33 -23.78 -2.70
N ALA A 260 3.15 -24.60 -1.66
CA ALA A 260 2.42 -24.22 -0.46
C ALA A 260 3.09 -23.04 0.26
N ILE A 261 4.42 -23.07 0.43
CA ILE A 261 5.21 -21.99 1.03
C ILE A 261 5.01 -20.69 0.25
N GLU A 262 5.16 -20.73 -1.08
CA GLU A 262 4.99 -19.54 -1.93
C GLU A 262 3.57 -18.97 -1.85
N ALA A 263 2.54 -19.82 -1.79
CA ALA A 263 1.16 -19.39 -1.62
C ALA A 263 0.93 -18.66 -0.29
N PHE A 264 1.39 -19.22 0.83
CA PHE A 264 1.26 -18.58 2.14
C PHE A 264 2.10 -17.29 2.25
N GLU A 265 3.29 -17.24 1.63
CA GLU A 265 4.08 -16.02 1.56
C GLU A 265 3.37 -14.92 0.75
N ARG A 266 2.65 -15.26 -0.33
CA ARG A 266 1.78 -14.29 -1.05
C ARG A 266 0.65 -13.74 -0.20
N VAL A 267 0.04 -14.56 0.68
CA VAL A 267 -0.96 -14.10 1.65
C VAL A 267 -0.31 -13.08 2.61
N LEU A 268 0.85 -13.43 3.17
CA LEU A 268 1.54 -12.60 4.17
C LEU A 268 2.15 -11.32 3.58
N ALA A 269 2.51 -11.30 2.30
CA ALA A 269 2.94 -10.10 1.62
C ALA A 269 1.86 -9.01 1.57
N ARG A 270 0.57 -9.42 1.51
CA ARG A 270 -0.58 -8.51 1.52
C ARG A 270 -1.09 -8.25 2.93
N THR A 271 -1.15 -9.29 3.75
CA THR A 271 -1.67 -9.26 5.12
C THR A 271 -0.62 -9.88 6.07
N PRO A 272 0.38 -9.11 6.54
CA PRO A 272 1.52 -9.65 7.29
C PRO A 272 1.18 -10.39 8.59
N ARG A 273 -0.01 -10.16 9.15
CA ARG A 273 -0.50 -10.78 10.38
C ARG A 273 -1.68 -11.72 10.14
N ASP A 274 -1.83 -12.24 8.93
CA ASP A 274 -2.86 -13.24 8.63
C ASP A 274 -2.59 -14.53 9.42
N PRO A 275 -3.50 -14.96 10.32
CA PRO A 275 -3.27 -16.11 11.19
C PRO A 275 -3.19 -17.42 10.41
N ASP A 276 -4.02 -17.58 9.36
CA ASP A 276 -4.07 -18.78 8.53
C ASP A 276 -2.81 -18.89 7.66
N GLY A 277 -2.35 -17.75 7.12
CA GLY A 277 -1.11 -17.65 6.35
C GLY A 277 0.13 -17.97 7.19
N LEU A 278 0.21 -17.45 8.42
CA LEU A 278 1.32 -17.74 9.34
C LEU A 278 1.35 -19.23 9.72
N ALA A 279 0.20 -19.78 10.13
CA ALA A 279 0.09 -21.18 10.50
C ALA A 279 0.39 -22.12 9.32
N GLY A 280 -0.19 -21.82 8.15
CA GLY A 280 0.04 -22.58 6.92
C GLY A 280 1.51 -22.56 6.49
N LEU A 281 2.17 -21.40 6.55
CA LEU A 281 3.59 -21.28 6.23
C LEU A 281 4.47 -22.13 7.16
N GLN A 282 4.19 -22.10 8.47
CA GLN A 282 4.90 -22.93 9.44
C GLN A 282 4.71 -24.42 9.13
N GLN A 283 3.47 -24.84 8.89
CA GLN A 283 3.13 -26.22 8.58
C GLN A 283 3.81 -26.70 7.29
N ALA A 284 3.80 -25.89 6.23
CA ALA A 284 4.45 -26.20 4.96
C ALA A 284 5.98 -26.33 5.09
N LYS A 285 6.62 -25.43 5.83
CA LYS A 285 8.06 -25.50 6.11
C LYS A 285 8.42 -26.76 6.90
N GLN A 286 7.64 -27.11 7.91
CA GLN A 286 7.85 -28.33 8.69
C GLN A 286 7.65 -29.59 7.82
N ALA A 287 6.59 -29.63 7.01
CA ALA A 287 6.31 -30.74 6.11
C ALA A 287 7.45 -30.93 5.09
N ARG A 288 7.99 -29.84 4.52
CA ARG A 288 9.15 -29.90 3.62
C ARG A 288 10.36 -30.55 4.25
N ILE A 289 10.67 -30.17 5.50
CA ILE A 289 11.81 -30.74 6.25
C ILE A 289 11.60 -32.25 6.46
N LEU A 290 10.40 -32.66 6.89
CA LEU A 290 10.09 -34.08 7.10
C LEU A 290 10.19 -34.89 5.79
N ALA A 291 9.62 -34.37 4.70
CA ALA A 291 9.72 -35.02 3.39
C ALA A 291 11.17 -35.11 2.88
N GLN A 292 12.02 -34.14 3.18
CA GLN A 292 13.45 -34.21 2.88
C GLN A 292 14.14 -35.33 3.69
N ILE A 293 13.86 -35.42 4.99
CA ILE A 293 14.41 -36.47 5.87
C ILE A 293 13.98 -37.86 5.37
N ASP A 294 12.72 -38.04 5.00
CA ASP A 294 12.22 -39.33 4.51
C ASP A 294 12.83 -39.71 3.16
N ARG A 295 13.03 -38.74 2.25
CA ARG A 295 13.76 -38.97 0.99
C ARG A 295 15.21 -39.40 1.24
N LEU A 296 15.91 -38.73 2.16
CA LEU A 296 17.29 -39.08 2.51
C LEU A 296 17.39 -40.46 3.16
N ARG A 297 16.43 -40.81 4.03
CA ARG A 297 16.33 -42.16 4.59
C ARG A 297 16.18 -43.21 3.49
N GLY A 298 15.21 -43.04 2.60
CA GLY A 298 14.99 -43.97 1.49
C GLY A 298 16.15 -44.02 0.49
N ALA A 299 16.91 -42.93 0.34
CA ALA A 299 18.15 -42.92 -0.45
C ALA A 299 19.27 -43.72 0.22
N ALA A 300 19.46 -43.55 1.53
CA ALA A 300 20.45 -44.29 2.30
C ALA A 300 20.17 -45.80 2.28
N GLU A 301 18.92 -46.21 2.52
CA GLU A 301 18.50 -47.61 2.54
C GLU A 301 18.69 -48.28 1.17
N ARG A 302 18.32 -47.60 0.07
CA ARG A 302 18.56 -48.10 -1.29
C ARG A 302 20.05 -48.20 -1.61
N ALA A 303 20.85 -47.22 -1.20
CA ALA A 303 22.29 -47.24 -1.39
C ALA A 303 22.94 -48.42 -0.63
N GLU A 304 22.51 -48.71 0.60
CA GLU A 304 22.98 -49.91 1.32
C GLU A 304 22.57 -51.21 0.62
N GLN A 305 21.32 -51.32 0.15
CA GLN A 305 20.85 -52.50 -0.62
C GLN A 305 21.68 -52.73 -1.90
N GLN A 306 22.18 -51.66 -2.51
CA GLN A 306 23.02 -51.70 -3.70
C GLN A 306 24.52 -51.80 -3.38
N ALA A 307 24.90 -51.92 -2.10
CA ALA A 307 26.27 -51.88 -1.60
C ALA A 307 27.04 -50.61 -2.02
N GLU A 308 26.33 -49.50 -2.21
CA GLU A 308 26.86 -48.15 -2.47
C GLU A 308 27.11 -47.41 -1.15
N TRP A 309 28.00 -47.98 -0.32
CA TRP A 309 28.21 -47.56 1.08
C TRP A 309 28.60 -46.09 1.24
N ALA A 310 29.39 -45.54 0.31
CA ALA A 310 29.79 -44.14 0.35
C ALA A 310 28.60 -43.19 0.17
N SER A 311 27.68 -43.53 -0.74
CA SER A 311 26.44 -42.77 -1.00
C SER A 311 25.47 -42.86 0.18
N ALA A 312 25.37 -44.04 0.81
CA ALA A 312 24.59 -44.20 2.04
C ALA A 312 25.14 -43.33 3.18
N LEU A 313 26.46 -43.31 3.37
CA LEU A 313 27.09 -42.48 4.40
C LEU A 313 26.88 -40.99 4.14
N ALA A 314 26.91 -40.55 2.88
CA ALA A 314 26.57 -39.17 2.51
C ALA A 314 25.13 -38.83 2.90
N SER A 315 24.16 -39.68 2.55
CA SER A 315 22.73 -39.49 2.89
C SER A 315 22.49 -39.41 4.40
N TYR A 316 23.21 -40.21 5.21
CA TYR A 316 23.15 -40.10 6.67
C TYR A 316 23.76 -38.80 7.20
N ASN A 317 24.90 -38.37 6.66
CA ASN A 317 25.50 -37.10 7.06
C ASN A 317 24.61 -35.91 6.70
N GLU A 318 23.98 -35.91 5.52
CA GLU A 318 23.01 -34.89 5.11
C GLU A 318 21.78 -34.88 6.03
N SER A 319 21.27 -36.05 6.41
CA SER A 319 20.17 -36.15 7.39
C SER A 319 20.57 -35.53 8.73
N LEU A 320 21.77 -35.83 9.24
CA LEU A 320 22.28 -35.28 10.51
C LEU A 320 22.57 -33.78 10.45
N ALA A 321 22.81 -33.23 9.26
CA ALA A 321 22.93 -31.80 9.07
C ALA A 321 21.57 -31.08 9.19
N ILE A 322 20.46 -31.78 8.90
CA ILE A 322 19.10 -31.28 9.12
C ILE A 322 18.75 -31.38 10.61
N ASP A 323 18.92 -32.56 11.21
CA ASP A 323 18.70 -32.77 12.64
C ASP A 323 19.70 -33.82 13.19
N PRO A 324 20.61 -33.43 14.11
CA PRO A 324 21.65 -34.32 14.63
C PRO A 324 21.10 -35.41 15.57
N THR A 325 19.82 -35.37 15.95
CA THR A 325 19.18 -36.35 16.86
C THR A 325 18.52 -37.52 16.13
N LEU A 326 18.53 -37.52 14.79
CA LEU A 326 17.87 -38.54 13.96
C LEU A 326 18.51 -39.92 14.15
N LYS A 327 17.84 -40.78 14.94
CA LYS A 327 18.33 -42.12 15.30
C LYS A 327 18.74 -42.98 14.11
N PHE A 328 17.94 -43.00 13.04
CA PHE A 328 18.24 -43.82 11.85
C PHE A 328 19.57 -43.42 11.19
N ALA A 329 19.89 -42.12 11.19
CA ALA A 329 21.10 -41.59 10.59
C ALA A 329 22.31 -41.79 11.51
N ILE A 330 22.14 -41.62 12.83
CA ILE A 330 23.17 -41.92 13.83
C ILE A 330 23.58 -43.40 13.72
N THR A 331 22.62 -44.32 13.80
CA THR A 331 22.91 -45.77 13.80
C THR A 331 23.42 -46.24 12.45
N GLY A 332 22.84 -45.75 11.34
CA GLY A 332 23.29 -46.04 10.00
C GLY A 332 24.75 -45.62 9.77
N LYS A 333 25.09 -44.37 10.12
CA LYS A 333 26.48 -43.86 10.05
C LYS A 333 27.43 -44.71 10.88
N GLN A 334 27.09 -45.02 12.13
CA GLN A 334 27.92 -45.83 13.01
C GLN A 334 28.20 -47.23 12.41
N ARG A 335 27.19 -47.84 11.79
CA ARG A 335 27.31 -49.16 11.16
C ARG A 335 28.27 -49.17 9.98
N ILE A 336 28.22 -48.18 9.10
CA ILE A 336 28.93 -48.24 7.81
C ILE A 336 30.18 -47.36 7.71
N ALA A 337 30.42 -46.43 8.66
CA ALA A 337 31.51 -45.47 8.55
C ALA A 337 32.90 -46.12 8.47
N ALA A 338 33.16 -47.15 9.29
CA ALA A 338 34.42 -47.89 9.27
C ALA A 338 34.63 -48.61 7.93
N ARG A 339 33.59 -49.28 7.42
CA ARG A 339 33.60 -49.95 6.11
C ARG A 339 33.88 -48.98 4.97
N VAL A 340 33.23 -47.81 4.95
CA VAL A 340 33.47 -46.79 3.92
C VAL A 340 34.89 -46.23 3.99
N ALA A 341 35.42 -46.00 5.20
CA ALA A 341 36.80 -45.57 5.37
C ALA A 341 37.78 -46.61 4.83
N LEU A 342 37.50 -47.89 5.08
CA LEU A 342 38.31 -49.01 4.61
C LEU A 342 38.25 -49.15 3.09
N MET A 343 37.08 -49.05 2.48
CA MET A 343 36.92 -49.03 1.02
C MET A 343 37.69 -47.87 0.38
N ARG A 344 37.64 -46.67 0.97
CA ARG A 344 38.41 -45.53 0.47
C ARG A 344 39.92 -45.77 0.55
N ALA A 345 40.38 -46.40 1.63
CA ALA A 345 41.78 -46.79 1.78
C ALA A 345 42.21 -47.83 0.74
N MET A 346 41.38 -48.85 0.47
CA MET A 346 41.64 -49.83 -0.60
C MET A 346 41.65 -49.17 -1.98
N ALA A 347 40.68 -48.29 -2.26
CA ALA A 347 40.56 -47.61 -3.54
C ALA A 347 41.80 -46.77 -3.89
N ARG A 348 42.49 -46.19 -2.90
CA ARG A 348 43.76 -45.48 -3.09
C ARG A 348 44.82 -46.38 -3.74
N TYR A 349 44.98 -47.61 -3.25
CA TYR A 349 45.99 -48.55 -3.74
C TYR A 349 45.54 -49.30 -4.99
N ASN A 350 44.25 -49.65 -5.09
CA ASN A 350 43.68 -50.27 -6.28
C ASN A 350 43.72 -49.34 -7.50
N GLY A 351 43.62 -48.02 -7.28
CA GLY A 351 43.67 -47.01 -8.34
C GLY A 351 45.08 -46.64 -8.80
N ASP A 352 46.08 -46.72 -7.92
CA ASP A 352 47.49 -46.48 -8.25
C ASP A 352 48.41 -47.50 -7.55
N PRO A 353 48.54 -48.74 -8.07
CA PRO A 353 49.41 -49.74 -7.46
C PRO A 353 50.89 -49.34 -7.40
N ALA A 354 51.35 -48.39 -8.24
CA ALA A 354 52.75 -48.02 -8.34
C ALA A 354 53.27 -47.31 -7.07
N VAL A 355 52.40 -46.82 -6.20
CA VAL A 355 52.80 -46.26 -4.89
C VAL A 355 53.32 -47.33 -3.92
N LEU A 356 53.03 -48.61 -4.16
CA LEU A 356 53.44 -49.73 -3.31
C LEU A 356 54.95 -50.03 -3.37
N SER A 357 55.72 -49.34 -4.23
CA SER A 357 57.18 -49.41 -4.21
C SER A 357 57.79 -48.76 -2.96
N GLY A 358 57.08 -47.83 -2.31
CA GLY A 358 57.47 -47.20 -1.06
C GLY A 358 57.27 -48.13 0.13
N GLU A 359 58.23 -48.15 1.08
CA GLU A 359 58.13 -49.01 2.27
C GLU A 359 56.94 -48.67 3.17
N THR A 360 56.69 -47.37 3.40
CA THR A 360 55.57 -46.90 4.23
C THR A 360 54.24 -47.25 3.60
N GLU A 361 54.07 -46.94 2.31
CA GLU A 361 52.84 -47.23 1.56
C GLU A 361 52.57 -48.73 1.48
N PHE A 362 53.61 -49.55 1.30
CA PHE A 362 53.48 -51.01 1.29
C PHE A 362 53.06 -51.57 2.67
N ALA A 363 53.65 -51.06 3.75
CA ALA A 363 53.27 -51.46 5.11
C ALA A 363 51.82 -51.07 5.42
N ASP A 364 51.43 -49.83 5.11
CA ASP A 364 50.07 -49.31 5.28
C ASP A 364 49.05 -50.13 4.47
N ALA A 365 49.38 -50.47 3.21
CA ALA A 365 48.51 -51.28 2.36
C ALA A 365 48.30 -52.68 2.93
N ARG A 366 49.31 -53.31 3.53
CA ARG A 366 49.17 -54.60 4.22
C ARG A 366 48.30 -54.51 5.45
N GLU A 367 48.38 -53.43 6.23
CA GLU A 367 47.47 -53.20 7.36
C GLU A 367 46.02 -53.00 6.87
N VAL A 368 45.82 -52.22 5.80
CA VAL A 368 44.52 -52.03 5.16
C VAL A 368 43.95 -53.37 4.67
N LEU A 369 44.76 -54.20 3.99
CA LEU A 369 44.35 -55.53 3.55
C LEU A 369 43.93 -56.41 4.74
N ALA A 370 44.76 -56.48 5.79
CA ALA A 370 44.46 -57.30 6.97
C ALA A 370 43.15 -56.88 7.66
N ARG A 371 42.87 -55.57 7.76
CA ARG A 371 41.58 -55.08 8.29
C ARG A 371 40.42 -55.42 7.36
N ALA A 372 40.61 -55.32 6.04
CA ALA A 372 39.56 -55.60 5.07
C ALA A 372 39.22 -57.09 4.99
N GLU A 373 40.21 -57.97 5.16
CA GLU A 373 40.00 -59.42 5.25
C GLU A 373 39.26 -59.84 6.53
N ALA A 374 39.30 -59.00 7.58
CA ALA A 374 38.60 -59.24 8.85
C ALA A 374 37.14 -58.75 8.86
N GLU A 375 36.66 -58.10 7.80
CA GLU A 375 35.26 -57.64 7.70
C GLU A 375 34.27 -58.79 7.68
N VAL A 376 33.24 -58.71 8.52
CA VAL A 376 32.15 -59.68 8.57
C VAL A 376 31.10 -59.34 7.52
N ASP A 377 30.70 -60.32 6.73
CA ASP A 377 29.73 -60.18 5.64
C ASP A 377 30.05 -59.00 4.68
N PRO A 378 31.19 -59.06 3.97
CA PRO A 378 31.64 -57.96 3.11
C PRO A 378 30.76 -57.76 1.87
N GLY A 379 30.07 -58.81 1.41
CA GLY A 379 29.37 -58.81 0.13
C GLY A 379 30.32 -58.83 -1.08
N GLU A 380 29.75 -59.01 -2.28
CA GLU A 380 30.51 -59.27 -3.50
C GLU A 380 31.42 -58.09 -3.91
N LYS A 381 30.88 -56.85 -3.94
CA LYS A 381 31.65 -55.66 -4.34
C LYS A 381 32.87 -55.43 -3.44
N PHE A 382 32.69 -55.53 -2.12
CA PHE A 382 33.80 -55.34 -1.19
C PHE A 382 34.84 -56.45 -1.34
N THR A 383 34.39 -57.71 -1.49
CA THR A 383 35.28 -58.87 -1.70
C THR A 383 36.12 -58.71 -2.97
N ALA A 384 35.54 -58.16 -4.04
CA ALA A 384 36.27 -57.87 -5.27
C ALA A 384 37.37 -56.80 -5.06
N GLU A 385 37.10 -55.75 -4.29
CA GLU A 385 38.10 -54.71 -3.98
C GLU A 385 39.24 -55.25 -3.09
N VAL A 386 38.92 -56.13 -2.14
CA VAL A 386 39.93 -56.85 -1.34
C VAL A 386 40.83 -57.71 -2.22
N ALA A 387 40.24 -58.46 -3.17
CA ALA A 387 41.00 -59.31 -4.08
C ALA A 387 41.94 -58.49 -4.99
N LYS A 388 41.49 -57.33 -5.48
CA LYS A 388 42.34 -56.39 -6.24
C LYS A 388 43.51 -55.90 -5.40
N LEU A 389 43.27 -55.51 -4.14
CA LEU A 389 44.33 -55.02 -3.26
C LEU A 389 45.35 -56.12 -2.96
N ARG A 390 44.87 -57.34 -2.67
CA ARG A 390 45.74 -58.50 -2.46
C ARG A 390 46.65 -58.73 -3.66
N ALA A 391 46.08 -58.77 -4.87
CA ALA A 391 46.85 -58.95 -6.10
C ALA A 391 47.87 -57.82 -6.32
N ALA A 392 47.50 -56.56 -6.05
CA ALA A 392 48.41 -55.43 -6.16
C ALA A 392 49.60 -55.55 -5.19
N ILE A 393 49.35 -55.98 -3.95
CA ILE A 393 50.40 -56.21 -2.94
C ILE A 393 51.31 -57.38 -3.34
N GLU A 394 50.73 -58.51 -3.78
CA GLU A 394 51.49 -59.68 -4.23
C GLU A 394 52.41 -59.33 -5.41
N GLN A 395 51.88 -58.64 -6.42
CA GLN A 395 52.66 -58.17 -7.57
C GLN A 395 53.77 -57.21 -7.17
N SER A 396 53.57 -56.40 -6.14
CA SER A 396 54.57 -55.44 -5.63
C SER A 396 55.59 -56.07 -4.67
N THR A 397 55.42 -57.34 -4.28
CA THR A 397 56.30 -58.00 -3.31
C THR A 397 57.57 -58.54 -3.96
N ALA A 398 57.49 -59.09 -5.16
CA ALA A 398 58.61 -59.70 -5.85
C ALA A 398 59.49 -58.65 -6.56
N PRO A 399 60.79 -58.52 -6.22
CA PRO A 399 61.68 -57.64 -6.96
C PRO A 399 61.79 -58.04 -8.44
N VAL A 400 61.75 -57.05 -9.33
CA VAL A 400 61.94 -57.22 -10.77
C VAL A 400 63.22 -56.50 -11.22
N PRO A 401 63.88 -56.97 -12.28
CA PRO A 401 65.10 -56.34 -12.77
C PRO A 401 64.80 -55.00 -13.43
N LEU A 402 65.46 -53.94 -12.96
CA LEU A 402 65.62 -52.67 -13.66
C LEU A 402 67.00 -52.65 -14.31
N ILE A 403 67.01 -52.64 -15.64
CA ILE A 403 68.25 -52.51 -16.42
C ILE A 403 68.41 -51.05 -16.82
N LEU A 404 69.49 -50.42 -16.38
CA LEU A 404 69.89 -49.07 -16.75
C LEU A 404 71.07 -49.12 -17.72
N VAL A 405 71.04 -48.25 -18.73
CA VAL A 405 72.14 -48.07 -19.69
C VAL A 405 72.60 -46.62 -19.64
N SER A 406 73.90 -46.41 -19.54
CA SER A 406 74.52 -45.08 -19.52
C SER A 406 75.85 -45.08 -20.31
N ASP A 407 76.62 -44.00 -20.23
CA ASP A 407 77.82 -43.73 -21.04
C ASP A 407 79.15 -43.87 -20.28
N ASN A 408 79.13 -44.44 -19.07
CA ASN A 408 80.27 -44.51 -18.16
C ASN A 408 80.88 -43.14 -17.79
N ALA A 409 80.14 -42.05 -17.98
CA ALA A 409 80.55 -40.68 -17.63
C ALA A 409 79.47 -39.90 -16.86
N THR A 410 78.19 -40.28 -17.03
CA THR A 410 77.06 -39.71 -16.30
C THR A 410 76.93 -40.37 -14.91
N GLU A 411 76.95 -39.57 -13.85
CA GLU A 411 76.69 -40.01 -12.47
C GLU A 411 75.18 -40.26 -12.30
N VAL A 412 74.80 -41.49 -11.97
CA VAL A 412 73.38 -41.88 -11.89
C VAL A 412 72.95 -42.11 -10.44
N VAL A 413 71.82 -41.51 -10.06
CA VAL A 413 71.19 -41.66 -8.74
C VAL A 413 69.74 -42.07 -8.93
N ILE A 414 69.28 -43.06 -8.16
CA ILE A 414 67.86 -43.38 -8.04
C ILE A 414 67.33 -42.82 -6.73
N HIS A 415 66.34 -41.95 -6.82
CA HIS A 415 65.71 -41.33 -5.64
C HIS A 415 65.12 -42.41 -4.71
N LYS A 416 65.39 -42.29 -3.40
CA LYS A 416 65.05 -43.25 -2.32
C LYS A 416 65.75 -44.62 -2.37
N VAL A 417 66.57 -44.91 -3.39
CA VAL A 417 67.37 -46.14 -3.46
C VAL A 417 68.84 -45.84 -3.16
N GLY A 418 69.43 -44.85 -3.83
CA GLY A 418 70.83 -44.45 -3.61
C GLY A 418 71.56 -44.03 -4.88
N ALA A 419 72.83 -43.62 -4.70
CA ALA A 419 73.73 -43.34 -5.81
C ALA A 419 74.29 -44.64 -6.40
N LEU A 420 74.25 -44.76 -7.73
CA LEU A 420 74.74 -45.92 -8.48
C LEU A 420 76.13 -45.68 -9.11
N GLY A 421 76.59 -44.43 -9.17
CA GLY A 421 77.85 -44.06 -9.81
C GLY A 421 77.76 -44.01 -11.33
N VAL A 422 78.92 -44.13 -11.98
CA VAL A 422 79.07 -44.21 -13.44
C VAL A 422 79.11 -45.67 -13.91
N PHE A 423 78.43 -45.98 -15.02
CA PHE A 423 78.43 -47.32 -15.62
C PHE A 423 78.03 -47.29 -17.10
N THR A 424 78.26 -48.39 -17.82
CA THR A 424 77.67 -48.61 -19.16
C THR A 424 76.34 -49.36 -19.09
N ARG A 425 76.27 -50.41 -18.26
CA ARG A 425 75.05 -51.17 -17.97
C ARG A 425 75.03 -51.52 -16.49
N ASN A 426 73.91 -51.28 -15.82
CA ASN A 426 73.69 -51.68 -14.44
C ASN A 426 72.33 -52.37 -14.32
N GLU A 427 72.28 -53.42 -13.52
CA GLU A 427 71.07 -54.21 -13.31
C GLU A 427 70.81 -54.31 -11.81
N LEU A 428 69.65 -53.87 -11.39
CA LEU A 428 69.25 -53.80 -9.99
C LEU A 428 67.85 -54.37 -9.81
N LEU A 429 67.68 -55.17 -8.77
CA LEU A 429 66.38 -55.74 -8.42
C LEU A 429 65.65 -54.76 -7.51
N LEU A 430 64.54 -54.22 -7.98
CA LEU A 430 63.69 -53.31 -7.24
C LEU A 430 62.24 -53.80 -7.26
N ARG A 431 61.46 -53.44 -6.25
CA ARG A 431 60.03 -53.73 -6.26
C ARG A 431 59.35 -52.99 -7.43
N PRO A 432 58.32 -53.56 -8.07
CA PRO A 432 57.54 -52.83 -9.05
C PRO A 432 56.99 -51.51 -8.48
N GLY A 433 56.93 -50.49 -9.32
CA GLY A 433 56.34 -49.20 -8.99
C GLY A 433 57.20 -48.01 -9.40
N ARG A 434 56.93 -46.85 -8.79
CA ARG A 434 57.42 -45.58 -9.30
C ARG A 434 58.83 -45.26 -8.82
N TYR A 435 59.72 -44.92 -9.76
CA TYR A 435 61.10 -44.50 -9.48
C TYR A 435 61.46 -43.25 -10.25
N ILE A 436 62.32 -42.44 -9.64
CA ILE A 436 62.88 -41.25 -10.27
C ILE A 436 64.38 -41.45 -10.35
N ILE A 437 64.87 -41.47 -11.58
CA ILE A 437 66.28 -41.65 -11.92
C ILE A 437 66.82 -40.29 -12.35
N ILE A 438 67.97 -39.91 -11.82
CA ILE A 438 68.65 -38.65 -12.14
C ILE A 438 70.05 -39.00 -12.64
N GLY A 439 70.38 -38.54 -13.85
CA GLY A 439 71.73 -38.58 -14.39
C GLY A 439 72.32 -37.18 -14.41
N SER A 440 73.50 -36.99 -13.81
CA SER A 440 74.20 -35.71 -13.74
C SER A 440 75.64 -35.85 -14.24
N ARG A 441 76.17 -34.82 -14.91
CA ARG A 441 77.57 -34.76 -15.34
C ARG A 441 78.02 -33.31 -15.46
N ASP A 442 79.23 -33.01 -15.00
CA ASP A 442 79.83 -31.69 -15.14
C ASP A 442 79.82 -31.20 -16.60
N GLY A 443 79.34 -29.97 -16.82
CA GLY A 443 79.20 -29.37 -18.15
C GLY A 443 77.98 -29.84 -18.96
N CYS A 444 77.03 -30.56 -18.33
CA CYS A 444 75.84 -31.11 -18.99
C CYS A 444 74.59 -30.93 -18.11
N ARG A 445 73.41 -30.75 -18.74
CA ARG A 445 72.14 -30.55 -18.03
C ARG A 445 71.60 -31.88 -17.50
N ASP A 446 71.34 -31.94 -16.19
CA ASP A 446 70.78 -33.12 -15.53
C ASP A 446 69.56 -33.70 -16.26
N VAL A 447 69.58 -35.03 -16.45
CA VAL A 447 68.45 -35.78 -17.01
C VAL A 447 67.68 -36.41 -15.87
N ARG A 448 66.40 -36.04 -15.73
CA ARG A 448 65.48 -36.62 -14.76
C ARG A 448 64.45 -37.48 -15.50
N ARG A 449 64.37 -38.76 -15.14
CA ARG A 449 63.41 -39.70 -15.73
C ARG A 449 62.57 -40.36 -14.65
N GLU A 450 61.26 -40.19 -14.75
CA GLU A 450 60.29 -40.93 -13.95
C GLU A 450 59.89 -42.19 -14.72
N ILE A 451 59.94 -43.34 -14.04
CA ILE A 451 59.56 -44.63 -14.60
C ILE A 451 58.57 -45.33 -13.66
N ILE A 452 57.71 -46.16 -14.23
CA ILE A 452 56.92 -47.15 -13.48
C ILE A 452 57.54 -48.50 -13.82
N LEU A 453 58.33 -49.02 -12.89
CA LEU A 453 58.99 -50.32 -13.03
C LEU A 453 57.93 -51.43 -12.98
N ALA A 454 57.92 -52.25 -14.02
CA ALA A 454 57.06 -53.42 -14.16
C ALA A 454 57.91 -54.60 -14.68
N PRO A 455 57.42 -55.86 -14.59
CA PRO A 455 58.08 -57.00 -15.20
C PRO A 455 58.36 -56.77 -16.70
N ASP A 456 59.48 -57.32 -17.18
CA ASP A 456 59.89 -57.31 -18.60
C ASP A 456 60.03 -55.91 -19.24
N MET A 457 60.38 -54.91 -18.43
CA MET A 457 60.64 -53.54 -18.91
C MET A 457 61.89 -53.46 -19.79
N GLU A 458 61.81 -52.68 -20.87
CA GLU A 458 62.99 -52.39 -21.69
C GLU A 458 64.07 -51.63 -20.90
N PRO A 459 65.37 -51.80 -21.25
CA PRO A 459 66.44 -51.05 -20.62
C PRO A 459 66.23 -49.53 -20.67
N VAL A 460 66.38 -48.87 -19.54
CA VAL A 460 66.18 -47.42 -19.42
C VAL A 460 67.51 -46.71 -19.70
N ASP A 461 67.54 -45.94 -20.78
CA ASP A 461 68.65 -45.06 -21.10
C ASP A 461 68.63 -43.81 -20.20
N ILE A 462 69.75 -43.57 -19.51
CA ILE A 462 69.98 -42.41 -18.66
C ILE A 462 71.37 -41.83 -18.93
N ARG A 463 71.50 -41.04 -20.01
CA ARG A 463 72.73 -40.35 -20.39
C ARG A 463 72.53 -38.85 -20.43
N CYS A 464 73.48 -38.11 -19.88
CA CYS A 464 73.51 -36.67 -20.00
C CYS A 464 74.08 -36.29 -21.38
N VAL A 465 73.21 -35.85 -22.31
CA VAL A 465 73.59 -35.55 -23.70
C VAL A 465 73.49 -34.07 -24.08
N GLU A 466 72.80 -33.24 -23.28
CA GLU A 466 72.61 -31.82 -23.55
C GLU A 466 73.67 -30.99 -22.81
N SER A 467 74.61 -30.42 -23.55
CA SER A 467 75.64 -29.53 -23.02
C SER A 467 75.03 -28.24 -22.44
N ILE A 468 75.56 -27.73 -21.34
CA ILE A 468 75.16 -26.44 -20.75
C ILE A 468 75.84 -25.28 -21.45
#